data_AF-A0A8J6P2R8-F1
#
_entry.id   AF-A0A8J6P2R8-F1
#
_cell.length_a   1.000
_cell.length_b   1.000
_cell.length_c   1.000
_cell.angle_alpha   90.00
_cell.angle_beta   90.00
_cell.angle_gamma   90.00
#
_symmetry.space_group_name_H-M   'P 1'
#
loop_
_entity.id
_entity.type
_entity.pdbx_description
1 polymer ?
#
loop_
_entity_poly.entity_id
_entity_poly.type
_entity_poly.pdbx_seq_one_letter_code
_entity_poly.pdbx_strand_id
1 'polypeptide(L)'
;MNSYQKEQIEALSLVQAYLANLALDARQALESQIADYLLFRDDVDAFLDAHFSDVCTLKCFKSKISACCSRDSIITFFGDVVVNALVTPEEEINALRSVLQKPNKGFKCVYLGKQGCMWRVKPIVCEMFLCKSASEEVLAPKPEAAKTWEAMQQRKKLFTWPDRPVLFDDLERIFLDAGYSSSLMYMHNSPGLLRIKKQAKSGEQ
;
A
#
# COMPACT_ATOMS: atom_id res chain seq x y z
N MET A 1 -7.09 17.39 -12.64
CA MET A 1 -6.73 16.46 -11.57
C MET A 1 -8.01 16.12 -10.82
N ASN A 2 -8.33 14.84 -10.63
CA ASN A 2 -9.52 14.46 -9.86
C ASN A 2 -9.25 14.53 -8.35
N SER A 3 -10.28 14.38 -7.51
CA SER A 3 -10.15 14.43 -6.05
C SER A 3 -9.16 13.39 -5.53
N TYR A 4 -9.22 12.16 -6.08
CA TYR A 4 -8.28 11.10 -5.73
C TYR A 4 -6.83 11.51 -5.96
N GLN A 5 -6.45 11.94 -7.18
CA GLN A 5 -5.09 12.38 -7.48
C GLN A 5 -4.63 13.53 -6.58
N LYS A 6 -5.55 14.44 -6.22
CA LYS A 6 -5.29 15.53 -5.28
C LYS A 6 -4.94 15.01 -3.89
N GLU A 7 -5.70 14.07 -3.35
CA GLU A 7 -5.40 13.44 -2.05
C GLU A 7 -4.05 12.72 -2.07
N GLN A 8 -3.74 12.00 -3.15
CA GLN A 8 -2.49 11.26 -3.29
C GLN A 8 -1.28 12.20 -3.38
N ILE A 9 -1.37 13.31 -4.13
CA ILE A 9 -0.25 14.26 -4.23
C ILE A 9 -0.04 15.07 -2.95
N GLU A 10 -1.12 15.42 -2.24
CA GLU A 10 -1.03 16.10 -0.95
C GLU A 10 -0.30 15.23 0.07
N ALA A 11 -0.68 13.94 0.18
CA ALA A 11 0.00 12.99 1.04
C ALA A 11 1.48 12.80 0.66
N LEU A 12 1.78 12.60 -0.63
CA LEU A 12 3.16 12.42 -1.10
C LEU A 12 4.03 13.67 -0.83
N SER A 13 3.49 14.86 -1.07
CA SER A 13 4.20 16.12 -0.85
C SER A 13 4.50 16.34 0.63
N LEU A 14 3.52 16.06 1.50
CA LEU A 14 3.66 16.11 2.95
C LEU A 14 4.75 15.14 3.43
N VAL A 15 4.70 13.88 2.98
CA VAL A 15 5.69 12.87 3.35
C VAL A 15 7.10 13.28 2.93
N GLN A 16 7.28 13.73 1.69
CA GLN A 16 8.59 14.18 1.22
C GLN A 16 9.11 15.40 1.99
N ALA A 17 8.23 16.37 2.30
CA ALA A 17 8.63 17.55 3.05
C ALA A 17 9.09 17.18 4.48
N TYR A 18 8.41 16.26 5.14
CA TYR A 18 8.81 15.77 6.46
C TYR A 18 10.14 15.01 6.39
N LEU A 19 10.25 14.02 5.50
CA LEU A 19 11.44 13.17 5.39
C LEU A 19 12.70 13.95 4.97
N ALA A 20 12.56 15.03 4.19
CA ALA A 20 13.68 15.89 3.80
C ALA A 20 14.25 16.71 4.96
N ASN A 21 13.46 16.96 6.00
CA ASN A 21 13.88 17.73 7.19
C ASN A 21 14.17 16.82 8.40
N LEU A 22 14.05 15.51 8.23
CA LEU A 22 14.23 14.56 9.30
C LEU A 22 15.73 14.36 9.59
N ALA A 23 16.10 14.34 10.87
CA ALA A 23 17.46 14.00 11.27
C ALA A 23 17.80 12.57 10.84
N LEU A 24 19.09 12.32 10.57
CA LEU A 24 19.54 11.05 10.01
C LEU A 24 19.21 9.85 10.91
N ASP A 25 19.35 10.01 12.23
CA ASP A 25 19.02 9.02 13.24
C ASP A 25 17.51 8.71 13.27
N ALA A 26 16.66 9.74 13.21
CA ALA A 26 15.22 9.58 13.14
C ALA A 26 14.78 8.91 11.82
N ARG A 27 15.46 9.21 10.71
CA ARG A 27 15.23 8.50 9.44
C ARG A 27 15.62 7.03 9.53
N GLN A 28 16.78 6.72 10.09
CA GLN A 28 17.23 5.34 10.31
C GLN A 28 16.29 4.56 11.24
N ALA A 29 15.73 5.22 12.25
CA ALA A 29 14.72 4.63 13.12
C ALA A 29 13.43 4.27 12.34
N LEU A 30 12.94 5.16 11.47
CA LEU A 30 11.81 4.86 10.57
C LEU A 30 12.11 3.70 9.61
N GLU A 31 13.30 3.69 9.00
CA GLU A 31 13.73 2.62 8.10
C GLU A 31 13.81 1.27 8.84
N SER A 32 14.29 1.28 10.08
CA SER A 32 14.33 0.09 10.94
C SER A 32 12.92 -0.38 11.31
N GLN A 33 12.00 0.54 11.60
CA GLN A 33 10.62 0.23 11.96
C GLN A 33 9.85 -0.45 10.82
N ILE A 34 10.17 -0.14 9.56
CA ILE A 34 9.50 -0.73 8.40
C ILE A 34 10.16 -2.04 7.90
N ALA A 35 11.29 -2.46 8.48
CA ALA A 35 12.08 -3.59 7.97
C ALA A 35 11.28 -4.91 7.93
N ASP A 36 10.58 -5.26 9.00
CA ASP A 36 9.76 -6.47 9.06
C ASP A 36 8.59 -6.45 8.07
N TYR A 37 8.07 -5.24 7.80
CA TYR A 37 7.05 -5.05 6.78
C TYR A 37 7.63 -5.27 5.38
N LEU A 38 8.81 -4.75 5.08
CA LEU A 38 9.49 -4.96 3.79
C LEU A 38 9.79 -6.46 3.55
N LEU A 39 10.28 -7.18 4.57
CA LEU A 39 10.46 -8.64 4.49
C LEU A 39 9.14 -9.36 4.18
N PHE A 40 8.04 -8.94 4.81
CA PHE A 40 6.72 -9.44 4.46
C PHE A 40 6.33 -9.13 3.02
N ARG A 41 6.67 -7.94 2.48
CA ARG A 41 6.41 -7.59 1.08
C ARG A 41 7.20 -8.48 0.13
N ASP A 42 8.46 -8.77 0.44
CA ASP A 42 9.31 -9.64 -0.36
C ASP A 42 8.78 -11.08 -0.39
N ASP A 43 8.32 -11.60 0.75
CA ASP A 43 7.69 -12.92 0.84
C ASP A 43 6.42 -13.01 -0.03
N VAL A 44 5.59 -11.96 -0.01
CA VAL A 44 4.37 -11.88 -0.83
C VAL A 44 4.72 -11.79 -2.31
N ASP A 45 5.69 -10.95 -2.69
CA ASP A 45 6.10 -10.79 -4.10
C ASP A 45 6.65 -12.11 -4.65
N ALA A 46 7.50 -12.80 -3.88
CA ALA A 46 8.01 -14.12 -4.24
C ALA A 46 6.90 -15.17 -4.41
N PHE A 47 5.89 -15.17 -3.54
CA PHE A 47 4.72 -16.05 -3.68
C PHE A 47 3.88 -15.73 -4.92
N LEU A 48 3.65 -14.43 -5.19
CA LEU A 48 2.90 -14.00 -6.37
C LEU A 48 3.66 -14.32 -7.65
N ASP A 49 4.97 -14.16 -7.69
CA ASP A 49 5.80 -14.53 -8.84
C ASP A 49 5.77 -16.05 -9.08
N ALA A 50 5.94 -16.85 -8.04
CA ALA A 50 5.97 -18.32 -8.13
C ALA A 50 4.63 -18.95 -8.56
N HIS A 51 3.50 -18.31 -8.23
CA HIS A 51 2.18 -18.93 -8.44
C HIS A 51 1.26 -18.18 -9.40
N PHE A 52 1.44 -16.87 -9.58
CA PHE A 52 0.50 -16.01 -10.30
C PHE A 52 1.11 -15.27 -11.49
N SER A 53 2.44 -15.31 -11.69
CA SER A 53 3.12 -14.62 -12.80
C SER A 53 2.46 -14.90 -14.16
N ASP A 54 2.22 -16.16 -14.50
CA ASP A 54 1.58 -16.54 -15.77
C ASP A 54 0.16 -15.97 -15.92
N VAL A 55 -0.67 -16.09 -14.89
CA VAL A 55 -2.08 -15.67 -14.90
C VAL A 55 -2.20 -14.15 -14.94
N CYS A 56 -1.42 -13.45 -14.10
CA CYS A 56 -1.44 -12.00 -13.97
C CYS A 56 -0.76 -11.30 -15.17
N THR A 57 0.29 -11.88 -15.75
CA THR A 57 0.97 -11.29 -16.93
C THR A 57 0.07 -11.32 -18.16
N LEU A 58 -0.65 -12.43 -18.39
CA LEU A 58 -1.60 -12.57 -19.49
C LEU A 58 -2.86 -11.73 -19.28
N LYS A 59 -3.47 -11.77 -18.09
CA LYS A 59 -4.79 -11.16 -17.86
C LYS A 59 -4.75 -9.72 -17.39
N CYS A 60 -3.68 -9.23 -16.76
CA CYS A 60 -3.62 -7.87 -16.20
C CYS A 60 -2.61 -6.97 -16.92
N PHE A 61 -1.40 -7.45 -17.24
CA PHE A 61 -0.35 -6.63 -17.85
C PHE A 61 -0.55 -6.45 -19.37
N LYS A 62 -0.77 -7.55 -20.12
CA LYS A 62 -1.02 -7.48 -21.57
C LYS A 62 -2.37 -6.83 -21.93
N SER A 63 -3.40 -7.09 -21.13
CA SER A 63 -4.76 -6.56 -21.37
C SER A 63 -4.92 -5.09 -20.99
N LYS A 64 -4.02 -4.54 -20.15
CA LYS A 64 -4.12 -3.21 -19.53
C LYS A 64 -5.40 -2.98 -18.71
N ILE A 65 -6.12 -4.04 -18.37
CA ILE A 65 -7.41 -3.96 -17.66
C ILE A 65 -7.21 -3.98 -16.14
N SER A 66 -6.05 -4.46 -15.66
CA SER A 66 -5.69 -4.63 -14.24
C SER A 66 -6.91 -4.87 -13.36
N ALA A 67 -7.37 -6.12 -13.25
CA ALA A 67 -8.58 -6.44 -12.49
C ALA A 67 -8.50 -6.04 -11.00
N CYS A 68 -7.29 -5.79 -10.49
CA CYS A 68 -7.01 -5.21 -9.16
C CYS A 68 -7.27 -3.70 -9.07
N CYS A 69 -7.37 -2.99 -10.19
CA CYS A 69 -7.65 -1.56 -10.23
C CYS A 69 -9.11 -1.34 -10.62
N SER A 70 -9.95 -1.09 -9.63
CA SER A 70 -11.24 -0.45 -9.87
C SER A 70 -11.05 0.89 -10.57
N ARG A 71 -12.08 1.29 -11.32
CA ARG A 71 -12.21 2.51 -12.14
C ARG A 71 -11.61 3.75 -11.44
N ASP A 72 -10.34 4.04 -11.73
CA ASP A 72 -9.55 5.22 -11.31
C ASP A 72 -8.92 5.24 -9.91
N SER A 73 -9.08 4.22 -9.07
CA SER A 73 -8.52 4.29 -7.71
C SER A 73 -8.31 2.93 -7.04
N ILE A 74 -7.27 2.89 -6.21
CA ILE A 74 -7.07 1.92 -5.15
C ILE A 74 -7.02 2.69 -3.83
N ILE A 75 -7.49 2.08 -2.74
CA ILE A 75 -7.25 2.63 -1.40
C ILE A 75 -5.73 2.57 -1.15
N THR A 76 -5.13 3.74 -0.96
CA THR A 76 -3.75 3.91 -0.51
C THR A 76 -3.80 4.43 0.91
N PHE A 77 -3.20 3.72 1.86
CA PHE A 77 -3.04 4.26 3.21
C PHE A 77 -1.90 5.27 3.25
N PHE A 78 -1.93 6.19 4.20
CA PHE A 78 -0.80 7.08 4.44
C PHE A 78 0.50 6.30 4.72
N GLY A 79 0.41 5.19 5.46
CA GLY A 79 1.53 4.27 5.70
C GLY A 79 2.17 3.70 4.41
N ASP A 80 1.37 3.43 3.36
CA ASP A 80 1.92 3.01 2.06
C ASP A 80 2.82 4.09 1.47
N VAL A 81 2.36 5.35 1.51
CA VAL A 81 3.12 6.51 0.99
C VAL A 81 4.43 6.69 1.75
N VAL A 82 4.40 6.58 3.09
CA VAL A 82 5.59 6.69 3.95
C VAL A 82 6.61 5.59 3.63
N VAL A 83 6.17 4.32 3.61
CA VAL A 83 7.05 3.19 3.29
C VAL A 83 7.69 3.37 1.91
N ASN A 84 6.89 3.68 0.90
CA ASN A 84 7.40 3.86 -0.46
C ASN A 84 8.39 5.03 -0.53
N ALA A 85 8.12 6.17 0.11
CA ALA A 85 9.01 7.32 0.11
C ALA A 85 10.34 7.09 0.84
N LEU A 86 10.37 6.23 1.86
CA LEU A 86 11.61 5.88 2.58
C LEU A 86 12.58 5.08 1.71
N VAL A 87 12.08 4.18 0.87
CA VAL A 87 12.90 3.21 0.12
C VAL A 87 13.07 3.53 -1.37
N THR A 88 12.34 4.51 -1.89
CA THR A 88 12.36 4.87 -3.32
C THR A 88 13.32 6.02 -3.56
N PRO A 89 14.20 5.93 -4.58
CA PRO A 89 15.05 7.04 -4.99
C PRO A 89 14.25 8.30 -5.34
N GLU A 90 14.83 9.47 -5.08
CA GLU A 90 14.15 10.75 -5.27
C GLU A 90 13.66 10.96 -6.71
N GLU A 91 14.42 10.49 -7.71
CA GLU A 91 14.05 10.55 -9.13
C GLU A 91 12.76 9.77 -9.43
N GLU A 92 12.62 8.57 -8.88
CA GLU A 92 11.43 7.73 -9.04
C GLU A 92 10.21 8.36 -8.34
N ILE A 93 10.40 8.95 -7.15
CA ILE A 93 9.34 9.68 -6.46
C ILE A 93 8.91 10.92 -7.26
N ASN A 94 9.85 11.66 -7.84
CA ASN A 94 9.56 12.83 -8.67
C ASN A 94 8.79 12.44 -9.94
N ALA A 95 9.12 11.28 -10.53
CA ALA A 95 8.36 10.73 -11.64
C ALA A 95 6.92 10.39 -11.22
N LEU A 96 6.72 9.73 -10.07
CA LEU A 96 5.39 9.43 -9.50
C LEU A 96 4.57 10.70 -9.28
N ARG A 97 5.18 11.72 -8.67
CA ARG A 97 4.56 13.04 -8.45
C ARG A 97 4.14 13.70 -9.77
N SER A 98 4.98 13.67 -10.80
CA SER A 98 4.68 14.27 -12.11
C SER A 98 3.45 13.64 -12.77
N VAL A 99 3.25 12.33 -12.59
CA VAL A 99 2.08 11.64 -13.12
C VAL A 99 0.80 11.99 -12.35
N LEU A 100 0.87 12.11 -11.03
CA LEU A 100 -0.27 12.54 -10.21
C LEU A 100 -0.76 13.96 -10.54
N GLN A 101 0.13 14.85 -10.98
CA GLN A 101 -0.22 16.23 -11.37
C GLN A 101 -0.97 16.32 -12.72
N LYS A 102 -0.86 15.30 -13.56
CA LYS A 102 -1.44 15.30 -14.91
C LYS A 102 -2.80 14.59 -14.90
N PRO A 103 -3.80 15.06 -15.67
CA PRO A 103 -5.03 14.30 -15.83
C PRO A 103 -4.74 12.88 -16.33
N ASN A 104 -5.31 11.87 -15.68
CA ASN A 104 -5.20 10.49 -16.16
C ASN A 104 -5.94 10.34 -17.50
N LYS A 105 -5.24 9.90 -18.55
CA LYS A 105 -5.75 9.83 -19.93
C LYS A 105 -5.61 8.46 -20.60
N GLY A 106 -5.16 7.42 -19.89
CA GLY A 106 -4.73 6.18 -20.56
C GLY A 106 -5.03 4.86 -19.85
N PHE A 107 -4.83 4.77 -18.53
CA PHE A 107 -5.00 3.52 -17.78
C PHE A 107 -6.06 3.69 -16.69
N LYS A 108 -6.67 2.59 -16.24
CA LYS A 108 -7.57 2.62 -15.07
C LYS A 108 -6.85 2.97 -13.78
N CYS A 109 -5.54 2.73 -13.70
CA CYS A 109 -4.72 3.09 -12.55
C CYS A 109 -3.81 4.26 -12.90
N VAL A 110 -3.86 5.33 -12.12
CA VAL A 110 -3.02 6.52 -12.32
C VAL A 110 -1.52 6.22 -12.12
N TYR A 111 -1.20 5.11 -11.45
CA TYR A 111 0.16 4.68 -11.16
C TYR A 111 0.74 3.71 -12.19
N LEU A 112 -0.04 3.32 -13.20
CA LEU A 112 0.41 2.37 -14.21
C LEU A 112 1.11 3.12 -15.35
N GLY A 113 2.43 2.98 -15.42
CA GLY A 113 3.26 3.51 -16.49
C GLY A 113 3.54 2.47 -17.60
N LYS A 114 4.36 2.85 -18.58
CA LYS A 114 4.75 1.96 -19.70
C LYS A 114 5.52 0.71 -19.24
N GLN A 115 6.24 0.81 -18.14
CA GLN A 115 7.08 -0.27 -17.58
C GLN A 115 6.40 -1.01 -16.41
N GLY A 116 5.11 -0.73 -16.15
CA GLY A 116 4.39 -1.31 -15.02
C GLY A 116 4.06 -0.28 -13.93
N CYS A 117 3.83 -0.77 -12.71
CA CYS A 117 3.50 0.07 -11.57
C CYS A 117 4.65 1.02 -11.25
N MET A 118 4.35 2.30 -10.99
CA MET A 118 5.33 3.31 -10.62
C MET A 118 5.65 3.34 -9.12
N TRP A 119 4.96 2.52 -8.32
CA TRP A 119 5.33 2.30 -6.92
C TRP A 119 6.42 1.25 -6.86
N ARG A 120 7.48 1.53 -6.11
CA ARG A 120 8.50 0.55 -5.79
C ARG A 120 7.97 -0.48 -4.80
N VAL A 121 7.27 -0.01 -3.78
CA VAL A 121 6.47 -0.85 -2.87
C VAL A 121 5.01 -0.58 -3.15
N LYS A 122 4.32 -1.48 -3.85
CA LYS A 122 2.90 -1.30 -4.21
C LYS A 122 2.06 -1.10 -2.93
N PRO A 123 0.99 -0.27 -2.97
CA PRO A 123 0.07 -0.16 -1.85
C PRO A 123 -0.40 -1.54 -1.41
N ILE A 124 -0.50 -1.76 -0.09
CA ILE A 124 -0.77 -3.09 0.46
C ILE A 124 -2.10 -3.69 -0.03
N VAL A 125 -3.09 -2.84 -0.28
CA VAL A 125 -4.38 -3.25 -0.85
C VAL A 125 -4.19 -3.80 -2.27
N CYS A 126 -3.22 -3.28 -3.03
CA CYS A 126 -2.95 -3.70 -4.41
C CYS A 126 -2.31 -5.08 -4.44
N GLU A 127 -1.25 -5.24 -3.66
CA GLU A 127 -0.47 -6.48 -3.64
C GLU A 127 -1.26 -7.64 -3.06
N MET A 128 -2.05 -7.35 -2.01
CA MET A 128 -2.81 -8.38 -1.30
C MET A 128 -4.16 -8.66 -1.97
N PHE A 129 -4.35 -8.22 -3.20
CA PHE A 129 -5.56 -8.44 -3.98
C PHE A 129 -5.35 -9.54 -5.03
N LEU A 130 -6.19 -10.56 -4.97
CA LEU A 130 -6.33 -11.55 -6.03
C LEU A 130 -7.74 -11.45 -6.61
N CYS A 131 -7.85 -11.33 -7.94
CA CYS A 131 -9.15 -11.34 -8.58
C CYS A 131 -9.77 -12.74 -8.49
N LYS A 132 -11.11 -12.81 -8.51
CA LYS A 132 -11.84 -14.09 -8.41
C LYS A 132 -11.30 -15.16 -9.36
N SER A 133 -11.09 -14.80 -10.64
CA SER A 133 -10.55 -15.73 -11.63
C SER A 133 -9.14 -16.22 -11.29
N ALA A 134 -8.25 -15.37 -10.78
CA ALA A 134 -6.90 -15.78 -10.41
C ALA A 134 -6.93 -16.69 -9.17
N SER A 135 -7.74 -16.35 -8.17
CA SER A 135 -7.94 -17.17 -6.99
C SER A 135 -8.49 -18.57 -7.34
N GLU A 136 -9.49 -18.65 -8.21
CA GLU A 136 -10.07 -19.94 -8.63
C GLU A 136 -9.10 -20.77 -9.46
N GLU A 137 -8.35 -20.15 -10.38
CA GLU A 137 -7.43 -20.86 -11.28
C GLU A 137 -6.16 -21.36 -10.58
N VAL A 138 -5.66 -20.60 -9.59
CA VAL A 138 -4.37 -20.89 -8.93
C VAL A 138 -4.55 -21.52 -7.56
N LEU A 139 -5.44 -21.00 -6.71
CA LEU A 139 -5.57 -21.46 -5.32
C LEU A 139 -6.50 -22.67 -5.18
N ALA A 140 -7.63 -22.69 -5.87
CA ALA A 140 -8.58 -23.81 -5.76
C ALA A 140 -7.96 -25.19 -6.07
N PRO A 141 -7.09 -25.36 -7.09
CA PRO A 141 -6.44 -26.64 -7.35
C PRO A 141 -5.22 -26.90 -6.45
N LYS A 142 -4.75 -25.93 -5.65
CA LYS A 142 -3.50 -26.02 -4.86
C LYS A 142 -3.74 -25.64 -3.38
N PRO A 143 -4.22 -26.58 -2.54
CA PRO A 143 -4.54 -26.31 -1.14
C PRO A 143 -3.39 -25.68 -0.33
N GLU A 144 -2.15 -26.11 -0.57
CA GLU A 144 -0.96 -25.55 0.11
C GLU A 144 -0.72 -24.07 -0.25
N ALA A 145 -0.94 -23.70 -1.52
CA ALA A 145 -0.86 -22.30 -1.94
C ALA A 145 -1.99 -21.48 -1.32
N ALA A 146 -3.20 -22.04 -1.22
CA ALA A 146 -4.33 -21.39 -0.56
C ALA A 146 -4.05 -21.13 0.93
N LYS A 147 -3.51 -22.13 1.65
CA LYS A 147 -3.11 -22.02 3.06
C LYS A 147 -2.01 -20.98 3.26
N THR A 148 -1.02 -20.97 2.37
CA THR A 148 0.08 -19.99 2.38
C THR A 148 -0.47 -18.57 2.19
N TRP A 149 -1.35 -18.37 1.21
CA TRP A 149 -2.01 -17.09 0.98
C TRP A 149 -2.83 -16.62 2.18
N GLU A 150 -3.59 -17.53 2.81
CA GLU A 150 -4.35 -17.22 4.02
C GLU A 150 -3.42 -16.78 5.17
N ALA A 151 -2.30 -17.47 5.38
CA ALA A 151 -1.31 -17.08 6.39
C ALA A 151 -0.73 -15.69 6.10
N MET A 152 -0.46 -15.36 4.84
CA MET A 152 -0.03 -14.01 4.44
C MET A 152 -1.11 -12.96 4.70
N GLN A 153 -2.39 -13.26 4.47
CA GLN A 153 -3.49 -12.37 4.80
C GLN A 153 -3.65 -12.15 6.31
N GLN A 154 -3.37 -13.16 7.14
CA GLN A 154 -3.34 -12.97 8.59
C GLN A 154 -2.12 -12.13 9.01
N ARG A 155 -0.94 -12.37 8.43
CA ARG A 155 0.27 -11.59 8.72
C ARG A 155 0.11 -10.12 8.32
N LYS A 156 -0.53 -9.82 7.18
CA LYS A 156 -0.91 -8.46 6.78
C LYS A 156 -1.62 -7.68 7.89
N LYS A 157 -2.52 -8.34 8.65
CA LYS A 157 -3.29 -7.68 9.72
C LYS A 157 -2.40 -7.08 10.80
N LEU A 158 -1.21 -7.65 11.04
CA LEU A 158 -0.24 -7.11 12.00
C LEU A 158 0.27 -5.71 11.61
N PHE A 159 0.14 -5.33 10.33
CA PHE A 159 0.57 -4.03 9.82
C PHE A 159 -0.59 -3.06 9.60
N THR A 160 -1.81 -3.57 9.34
CA THR A 160 -2.92 -2.74 8.85
C THR A 160 -4.25 -2.90 9.59
N TRP A 161 -4.37 -3.83 10.54
CA TRP A 161 -5.65 -4.08 11.23
C TRP A 161 -5.58 -3.59 12.68
N PRO A 162 -6.26 -2.48 13.02
CA PRO A 162 -6.01 -1.79 14.26
C PRO A 162 -6.84 -2.34 15.44
N ASP A 163 -6.96 -3.66 15.54
CA ASP A 163 -7.42 -4.34 16.76
C ASP A 163 -6.33 -4.40 17.84
N ARG A 164 -5.13 -3.89 17.51
CA ARG A 164 -3.93 -3.74 18.32
C ARG A 164 -3.07 -2.61 17.73
N PRO A 165 -1.97 -2.19 18.39
CA PRO A 165 -0.98 -1.34 17.74
C PRO A 165 -0.42 -2.00 16.48
N VAL A 166 -0.41 -1.28 15.36
CA VAL A 166 0.07 -1.78 14.06
C VAL A 166 0.93 -0.74 13.37
N LEU A 167 1.83 -1.19 12.50
CA LEU A 167 2.79 -0.31 11.82
C LEU A 167 2.14 0.92 11.17
N PHE A 168 1.03 0.75 10.45
CA PHE A 168 0.41 1.89 9.76
C PHE A 168 -0.18 2.91 10.75
N ASP A 169 -0.56 2.47 11.95
CA ASP A 169 -0.97 3.39 13.02
C ASP A 169 0.22 4.20 13.52
N ASP A 170 1.34 3.53 13.80
CA ASP A 170 2.55 4.18 14.32
C ASP A 170 3.13 5.17 13.29
N LEU A 171 3.15 4.79 12.00
CA LEU A 171 3.61 5.68 10.93
C LEU A 171 2.74 6.93 10.82
N GLU A 172 1.41 6.82 10.93
CA GLU A 172 0.54 8.00 10.94
C GLU A 172 0.77 8.88 12.18
N ARG A 173 0.98 8.26 13.35
CA ARG A 173 1.22 8.95 14.62
C ARG A 173 2.42 9.87 14.56
N ILE A 174 3.53 9.41 13.98
CA ILE A 174 4.78 10.18 13.85
C ILE A 174 4.54 11.53 13.15
N PHE A 175 3.73 11.52 12.10
CA PHE A 175 3.41 12.72 11.34
C PHE A 175 2.40 13.61 12.05
N LEU A 176 1.40 13.01 12.71
CA LEU A 176 0.43 13.74 13.54
C LEU A 176 1.12 14.48 14.69
N ASP A 177 2.06 13.83 15.38
CA ASP A 177 2.81 14.41 16.48
C ASP A 177 3.73 15.55 16.01
N ALA A 178 4.16 15.52 14.75
CA ALA A 178 4.88 16.59 14.08
C ALA A 178 3.95 17.70 13.49
N GLY A 179 2.64 17.63 13.73
CA GLY A 179 1.67 18.65 13.32
C GLY A 179 1.14 18.50 11.89
N TYR A 180 1.44 17.39 11.21
CA TYR A 180 0.94 17.12 9.86
C TYR A 180 -0.39 16.35 9.88
N SER A 181 -1.20 16.52 8.84
CA SER A 181 -2.45 15.78 8.67
C SER A 181 -2.71 15.49 7.20
N SER A 182 -3.25 14.31 6.91
CA SER A 182 -3.63 13.87 5.56
C SER A 182 -4.96 13.13 5.59
N SER A 183 -5.75 13.27 4.52
CA SER A 183 -6.97 12.50 4.31
C SER A 183 -6.71 10.99 4.21
N LEU A 184 -5.48 10.57 3.89
CA LEU A 184 -5.09 9.15 3.80
C LEU A 184 -4.73 8.53 5.16
N MET A 185 -4.72 9.31 6.24
CA MET A 185 -4.43 8.83 7.61
C MET A 185 -5.65 8.08 8.17
N TYR A 186 -6.03 6.99 7.53
CA TYR A 186 -7.24 6.26 7.84
C TYR A 186 -7.19 5.61 9.23
N MET A 187 -6.02 5.25 9.76
CA MET A 187 -5.93 4.70 11.12
C MET A 187 -6.41 5.71 12.17
N HIS A 188 -6.28 7.00 11.89
CA HIS A 188 -6.69 8.08 12.80
C HIS A 188 -7.98 8.80 12.40
N ASN A 189 -8.36 8.74 11.12
CA ASN A 189 -9.49 9.51 10.59
C ASN A 189 -10.70 8.64 10.20
N SER A 190 -10.53 7.35 9.91
CA SER A 190 -11.64 6.50 9.44
C SER A 190 -12.56 6.10 10.60
N PRO A 191 -13.86 6.46 10.58
CA PRO A 191 -14.79 6.08 11.65
C PRO A 191 -14.90 4.57 11.85
N GLY A 192 -14.73 3.78 10.78
CA GLY A 192 -14.73 2.32 10.85
C GLY A 192 -13.53 1.76 11.60
N LEU A 193 -12.32 2.24 11.27
CA LEU A 193 -11.09 1.79 11.93
C LEU A 193 -11.01 2.28 13.38
N LEU A 194 -11.49 3.50 13.66
CA LEU A 194 -11.61 4.01 15.02
C LEU A 194 -12.59 3.20 15.87
N ARG A 195 -13.66 2.65 15.27
CA ARG A 195 -14.59 1.75 15.98
C ARG A 195 -13.91 0.44 16.38
N ILE A 196 -13.16 -0.17 15.46
CA ILE A 196 -12.39 -1.40 15.74
C ILE A 196 -11.41 -1.18 16.89
N LYS A 197 -10.66 -0.07 16.88
CA LYS A 197 -9.75 0.30 17.99
C LYS A 197 -10.47 0.42 19.33
N LYS A 198 -11.67 1.00 19.33
CA LYS A 198 -12.47 1.16 20.55
C LYS A 198 -12.94 -0.19 21.09
N GLN A 199 -13.45 -1.07 20.22
CA GLN A 199 -13.90 -2.42 20.58
C GLN A 199 -12.75 -3.28 21.15
N ALA A 200 -11.59 -3.23 20.50
CA ALA A 200 -10.40 -3.92 21.00
C ALA A 200 -9.97 -3.44 22.39
N LYS A 201 -10.14 -2.14 22.69
CA LYS A 201 -9.85 -1.57 24.02
C LYS A 201 -10.90 -1.91 25.08
N SER A 202 -12.17 -2.04 24.70
CA SER A 202 -13.26 -2.38 25.63
C SER A 202 -13.36 -3.88 25.93
N GLY A 203 -12.66 -4.73 25.17
CA GLY A 203 -12.77 -6.19 25.29
C GLY A 203 -14.10 -6.75 24.78
N GLU A 204 -14.91 -5.92 24.11
CA GLU A 204 -16.13 -6.33 23.44
C GLU A 204 -15.76 -6.89 22.06
N GLN A 205 -15.68 -8.22 21.95
CA GLN A 205 -15.57 -8.95 20.69
C GLN A 205 -16.94 -9.44 20.22
#